data_AF-Q586W6-F1
#
_entry.id   AF-Q586W6-F1
#
_cell.length_a   1.000
_cell.length_b   1.000
_cell.length_c   1.000
_cell.angle_alpha   90.00
_cell.angle_beta   90.00
_cell.angle_gamma   90.00
#
_symmetry.space_group_name_H-M   'P 1'
#
loop_
_entity.id
_entity.type
_entity.pdbx_description
1 polymer ?
#
loop_
_entity_poly.entity_id
_entity_poly.type
_entity_poly.pdbx_seq_one_letter_code
_entity_poly.pdbx_strand_id
1 'polypeptide(L)'
;MNRSSSTSVNKDNVLQLTYYEIFSLDEVAESIDLQALHRAYRRFALLFHPDKDASPEAREAFLRVKLAAETLSDPIKRQEYNEQLRREAHEQREVKEQQRECGVGEEAIMAEMILRQKEAESLAKSAAANKEAAEREAAAKKMINELTNALTTPFKQMETALVSEWDIDEGLLDMKVNEIRLLLQKLHNLSCHREGRKGGGGAMGFSSGSEALPTAVKRTREESGVNITA
;
A
#
# COMPACT_ATOMS: atom_id res chain seq x y z
N MET A 1 -14.38 -38.81 -9.03
CA MET A 1 -14.53 -40.25 -8.71
C MET A 1 -15.69 -40.38 -7.72
N ASN A 2 -16.72 -41.14 -8.09
CA ASN A 2 -18.00 -41.42 -7.39
C ASN A 2 -18.96 -40.23 -7.13
N ARG A 3 -19.77 -39.87 -8.13
CA ARG A 3 -21.09 -39.26 -7.91
C ARG A 3 -22.17 -40.34 -8.05
N SER A 4 -22.27 -41.24 -7.09
CA SER A 4 -23.48 -42.07 -6.92
C SER A 4 -24.38 -41.39 -5.89
N SER A 5 -24.72 -40.14 -6.13
CA SER A 5 -25.78 -39.45 -5.39
C SER A 5 -27.09 -39.97 -5.94
N SER A 6 -27.89 -40.66 -5.11
CA SER A 6 -29.24 -41.05 -5.49
C SER A 6 -30.07 -39.78 -5.70
N THR A 7 -30.16 -39.32 -6.94
CA THR A 7 -30.91 -38.11 -7.28
C THR A 7 -32.39 -38.38 -7.04
N SER A 8 -33.02 -37.62 -6.14
CA SER A 8 -34.46 -37.70 -5.90
C SER A 8 -35.19 -37.00 -7.05
N VAL A 9 -35.73 -37.79 -7.96
CA VAL A 9 -36.46 -37.31 -9.14
C VAL A 9 -37.93 -37.07 -8.75
N ASN A 10 -38.30 -35.81 -8.55
CA ASN A 10 -39.66 -35.34 -8.27
C ASN A 10 -40.12 -34.36 -9.35
N LYS A 11 -41.43 -34.13 -9.48
CA LYS A 11 -42.01 -33.21 -10.47
C LYS A 11 -41.34 -31.82 -10.50
N ASP A 12 -40.90 -31.32 -9.34
CA ASP A 12 -40.30 -29.98 -9.20
C ASP A 12 -38.83 -29.94 -9.68
N ASN A 13 -38.08 -31.04 -9.50
CA ASN A 13 -36.64 -31.10 -9.81
C ASN A 13 -36.35 -31.64 -11.21
N VAL A 14 -37.27 -32.41 -11.80
CA VAL A 14 -37.09 -33.08 -13.11
C VAL A 14 -36.66 -32.11 -14.22
N LEU A 15 -37.09 -30.85 -14.16
CA LEU A 15 -36.76 -29.84 -15.17
C LEU A 15 -35.30 -29.37 -15.09
N GLN A 16 -34.67 -29.44 -13.92
CA GLN A 16 -33.30 -28.97 -13.68
C GLN A 16 -32.23 -30.04 -13.92
N LEU A 17 -32.62 -31.31 -13.95
CA LEU A 17 -31.70 -32.44 -14.07
C LEU A 17 -31.28 -32.70 -15.52
N THR A 18 -30.10 -33.28 -15.69
CA THR A 18 -29.66 -33.80 -17.01
C THR A 18 -30.45 -35.07 -17.38
N TYR A 19 -30.47 -35.44 -18.66
CA TYR A 19 -31.26 -36.60 -19.10
C TYR A 19 -30.74 -37.88 -18.47
N TYR A 20 -29.42 -37.94 -18.27
CA TYR A 20 -28.72 -39.03 -17.63
C TYR A 20 -29.04 -39.10 -16.13
N GLU A 21 -29.07 -37.96 -15.44
CA GLU A 21 -29.43 -37.90 -14.01
C GLU A 21 -30.85 -38.38 -13.74
N ILE A 22 -31.81 -38.04 -14.61
CA ILE A 22 -33.21 -38.49 -14.49
C ILE A 22 -33.31 -40.03 -14.43
N PHE A 23 -32.54 -40.72 -15.27
CA PHE A 23 -32.54 -42.19 -15.33
C PHE A 23 -31.43 -42.86 -14.51
N SER A 24 -30.65 -42.08 -13.76
CA SER A 24 -29.49 -42.56 -13.00
C SER A 24 -28.51 -43.35 -13.88
N LEU A 25 -28.28 -42.85 -15.10
CA LEU A 25 -27.34 -43.41 -16.08
C LEU A 25 -26.03 -42.63 -16.05
N ASP A 26 -24.92 -43.31 -16.35
CA ASP A 26 -23.62 -42.67 -16.45
C ASP A 26 -23.47 -41.95 -17.81
N GLU A 27 -23.19 -40.65 -17.77
CA GLU A 27 -22.95 -39.84 -18.98
C GLU A 27 -21.73 -40.31 -19.79
N VAL A 28 -20.77 -40.94 -19.09
CA VAL A 28 -19.46 -41.37 -19.63
C VAL A 28 -19.53 -42.72 -20.36
N ALA A 29 -20.55 -43.53 -20.10
CA ALA A 29 -20.65 -44.88 -20.68
C ALA A 29 -20.86 -44.79 -22.21
N GLU A 30 -20.10 -45.53 -23.01
CA GLU A 30 -20.26 -45.51 -24.48
C GLU A 30 -21.63 -46.05 -24.91
N SER A 31 -22.13 -47.08 -24.22
CA SER A 31 -23.43 -47.69 -24.44
C SER A 31 -24.36 -47.49 -23.24
N ILE A 32 -25.66 -47.33 -23.51
CA ILE A 32 -26.71 -47.25 -22.49
C ILE A 32 -27.45 -48.59 -22.47
N ASP A 33 -27.75 -49.11 -21.28
CA ASP A 33 -28.70 -50.21 -21.14
C ASP A 33 -30.13 -49.73 -21.43
N LEU A 34 -30.58 -49.97 -22.67
CA LEU A 34 -31.93 -49.62 -23.12
C LEU A 34 -33.02 -50.30 -22.27
N GLN A 35 -32.75 -51.48 -21.69
CA GLN A 35 -33.73 -52.12 -20.82
C GLN A 35 -33.91 -51.36 -19.51
N ALA A 36 -32.81 -50.91 -18.89
CA ALA A 36 -32.86 -50.07 -17.70
C ALA A 36 -33.57 -48.74 -17.98
N LEU A 37 -33.25 -48.09 -19.10
CA LEU A 37 -33.90 -46.86 -19.55
C LEU A 37 -35.42 -47.05 -19.67
N HIS A 38 -35.88 -48.09 -20.38
CA HIS A 38 -37.31 -48.37 -20.54
C HIS A 38 -38.00 -48.73 -19.22
N ARG A 39 -37.31 -49.44 -18.31
CA ARG A 39 -37.85 -49.73 -16.97
C ARG A 39 -38.02 -48.46 -16.15
N ALA A 40 -37.04 -47.56 -16.17
CA ALA A 40 -37.10 -46.29 -15.45
C ALA A 40 -38.16 -45.35 -16.06
N TYR A 41 -38.23 -45.25 -17.38
CA TYR A 41 -39.28 -44.51 -18.09
C TYR A 41 -40.68 -44.97 -17.67
N ARG A 42 -40.95 -46.28 -17.64
CA ARG A 42 -42.25 -46.81 -17.19
C ARG A 42 -42.57 -46.43 -15.74
N ARG A 43 -41.58 -46.43 -14.84
CA ARG A 43 -41.76 -46.01 -13.44
C ARG A 43 -42.16 -44.54 -13.35
N PHE A 44 -41.46 -43.65 -14.04
CA PHE A 44 -41.76 -42.22 -14.04
C PHE A 44 -43.05 -41.89 -14.79
N ALA A 45 -43.35 -42.58 -15.89
CA ALA A 45 -44.59 -42.42 -16.64
C ALA A 45 -45.83 -42.73 -15.80
N LEU A 46 -45.74 -43.72 -14.90
CA LEU A 46 -46.82 -44.05 -13.96
C LEU A 46 -46.93 -43.06 -12.80
N LEU A 47 -45.85 -42.36 -12.47
CA LEU A 47 -45.79 -41.40 -11.37
C LEU A 47 -46.31 -40.03 -11.82
N PHE A 48 -45.85 -39.53 -12.97
CA PHE A 48 -46.21 -38.22 -13.53
C PHE A 48 -47.36 -38.30 -14.55
N HIS A 49 -48.18 -39.34 -14.51
CA HIS A 49 -49.26 -39.49 -15.47
C HIS A 49 -50.32 -38.38 -15.26
N PRO A 50 -50.76 -37.68 -16.31
CA PRO A 50 -51.72 -36.58 -16.19
C PRO A 50 -53.10 -37.02 -15.65
N ASP A 51 -53.41 -38.32 -15.70
CA ASP A 51 -54.63 -38.91 -15.11
C ASP A 51 -54.58 -38.93 -13.56
N LYS A 52 -53.39 -39.10 -12.98
CA LYS A 52 -53.22 -39.13 -11.52
C LYS A 52 -53.03 -37.73 -10.97
N ASP A 53 -52.19 -36.95 -11.64
CA ASP A 53 -51.83 -35.60 -11.24
C ASP A 53 -52.12 -34.64 -12.40
N ALA A 54 -53.27 -33.97 -12.35
CA ALA A 54 -53.71 -33.02 -13.36
C ALA A 54 -52.99 -31.64 -13.29
N SER A 55 -51.93 -31.52 -12.50
CA SER A 55 -51.19 -30.26 -12.36
C SER A 55 -50.35 -29.97 -13.60
N PRO A 56 -50.10 -28.69 -13.94
CA PRO A 56 -49.23 -28.32 -15.04
C PRO A 56 -47.80 -28.86 -14.85
N GLU A 57 -47.29 -28.83 -13.62
CA GLU A 57 -45.97 -29.38 -13.25
C GLU A 57 -45.83 -30.87 -13.58
N ALA A 58 -46.86 -31.69 -13.30
CA ALA A 58 -46.82 -33.11 -13.60
C ALA A 58 -46.79 -33.37 -15.11
N ARG A 59 -47.57 -32.60 -15.87
CA ARG A 59 -47.55 -32.65 -17.34
C ARG A 59 -46.18 -32.27 -17.90
N GLU A 60 -45.57 -31.20 -17.40
CA GLU A 60 -44.23 -30.76 -17.82
C GLU A 60 -43.16 -31.79 -17.46
N ALA A 61 -43.19 -32.33 -16.25
CA ALA A 61 -42.29 -33.40 -15.82
C ALA A 61 -42.44 -34.66 -16.68
N PHE A 62 -43.67 -35.07 -17.02
CA PHE A 62 -43.92 -36.21 -17.91
C PHE A 62 -43.35 -35.98 -19.30
N LEU A 63 -43.59 -34.80 -19.89
CA LEU A 63 -43.06 -34.43 -21.20
C LEU A 63 -41.52 -34.42 -21.19
N ARG A 64 -40.92 -33.90 -20.12
CA ARG A 64 -39.46 -33.87 -19.92
C ARG A 64 -38.87 -35.27 -19.89
N VAL A 65 -39.44 -36.16 -19.08
CA VAL A 65 -39.02 -37.56 -18.97
C VAL A 65 -39.17 -38.30 -20.29
N LYS A 66 -40.28 -38.08 -21.01
CA LYS A 66 -40.51 -38.67 -22.34
C LYS A 66 -39.45 -38.21 -23.34
N LEU A 67 -39.20 -36.90 -23.42
CA LEU A 67 -38.19 -36.33 -24.30
C LEU A 67 -36.79 -36.88 -23.98
N ALA A 68 -36.47 -36.99 -22.68
CA ALA A 68 -35.20 -37.56 -22.23
C ALA A 68 -35.04 -39.03 -22.68
N ALA A 69 -36.09 -39.85 -22.53
CA ALA A 69 -36.05 -41.24 -22.97
C ALA A 69 -35.88 -41.36 -24.50
N GLU A 70 -36.63 -40.58 -25.28
CA GLU A 70 -36.55 -40.55 -26.76
C GLU A 70 -35.18 -40.06 -27.26
N THR A 71 -34.56 -39.12 -26.56
CA THR A 71 -33.23 -38.59 -26.92
C THR A 71 -32.14 -39.60 -26.59
N LEU A 72 -32.23 -40.28 -25.44
CA LEU A 72 -31.22 -41.25 -25.01
C LEU A 72 -31.36 -42.62 -25.71
N SER A 73 -32.55 -42.97 -26.22
CA SER A 73 -32.76 -44.22 -26.96
C SER A 73 -32.11 -44.20 -28.34
N ASP A 74 -32.14 -43.05 -29.01
CA ASP A 74 -31.61 -42.89 -30.37
C ASP A 74 -30.14 -42.44 -30.30
N PRO A 75 -29.17 -43.21 -30.83
CA PRO A 75 -27.75 -42.89 -30.70
C PRO A 75 -27.37 -41.54 -31.34
N ILE A 76 -28.08 -41.13 -32.41
CA ILE A 76 -27.86 -39.87 -33.11
C ILE A 76 -28.28 -38.69 -32.21
N LYS A 77 -29.51 -38.70 -31.69
CA LYS A 77 -30.01 -37.65 -30.79
C LYS A 77 -29.19 -37.56 -29.50
N ARG A 78 -28.74 -38.71 -29.00
CA ARG A 78 -27.84 -38.79 -27.84
C ARG A 78 -26.51 -38.11 -28.11
N GLN A 79 -25.92 -38.31 -29.29
CA GLN A 79 -24.67 -37.64 -29.67
C GLN A 79 -24.85 -36.12 -29.74
N GLU A 80 -25.93 -35.64 -30.38
CA GLU A 80 -26.27 -34.22 -30.44
C GLU A 80 -26.44 -33.61 -29.04
N TYR A 81 -27.16 -34.30 -28.15
CA TYR A 81 -27.33 -33.88 -26.76
C TYR A 81 -26.00 -33.81 -26.00
N ASN A 82 -25.11 -34.79 -26.19
CA ASN A 82 -23.78 -34.79 -25.58
C ASN A 82 -22.90 -33.65 -26.09
N GLU A 83 -23.00 -33.30 -27.37
CA GLU A 83 -22.31 -32.13 -27.92
C GLU A 83 -22.82 -30.84 -27.32
N GLN A 84 -24.15 -30.69 -27.19
CA GLN A 84 -24.75 -29.55 -26.54
C GLN A 84 -24.26 -29.41 -25.10
N LEU A 85 -24.26 -30.50 -24.32
CA LEU A 85 -23.80 -30.49 -22.93
C LEU A 85 -22.32 -30.07 -22.82
N ARG A 86 -21.47 -30.48 -23.79
CA ARG A 86 -20.06 -30.04 -23.86
C ARG A 86 -19.93 -28.55 -24.16
N ARG A 87 -20.76 -28.00 -25.06
CA ARG A 87 -20.78 -26.55 -25.37
C ARG A 87 -21.23 -25.75 -24.16
N GLU A 88 -22.33 -26.14 -23.53
CA GLU A 88 -22.82 -25.51 -22.30
C GLU A 88 -21.78 -25.56 -21.17
N ALA A 89 -21.08 -26.69 -21.00
CA ALA A 89 -20.01 -26.81 -20.01
C ALA A 89 -18.79 -25.92 -20.34
N HIS A 90 -18.49 -25.69 -21.62
CA HIS A 90 -17.44 -24.77 -22.05
C HIS A 90 -17.85 -23.32 -21.76
N GLU A 91 -19.05 -22.92 -22.18
CA GLU A 91 -19.59 -21.58 -21.96
C GLU A 91 -19.69 -21.25 -20.46
N GLN A 92 -20.15 -22.19 -19.63
CA GLN A 92 -20.19 -21.99 -18.18
C GLN A 92 -18.80 -21.81 -17.57
N ARG A 93 -17.77 -22.48 -18.11
CA ARG A 93 -16.39 -22.27 -17.66
C ARG A 93 -15.89 -20.90 -18.06
N GLU A 94 -16.11 -20.48 -19.31
CA GLU A 94 -15.72 -19.16 -19.80
C GLU A 94 -16.39 -18.04 -19.00
N VAL A 95 -17.70 -18.13 -18.76
CA VAL A 95 -18.43 -17.15 -17.94
C VAL A 95 -17.90 -17.10 -16.52
N LYS A 96 -17.61 -18.26 -15.91
CA LYS A 96 -17.05 -18.32 -14.55
C LYS A 96 -15.64 -17.77 -14.49
N GLU A 97 -14.85 -17.96 -15.53
CA GLU A 97 -13.50 -17.40 -15.67
C GLU A 97 -13.56 -15.88 -15.83
N GLN A 98 -14.41 -15.36 -16.71
CA GLN A 98 -14.65 -13.92 -16.88
C GLN A 98 -15.15 -13.27 -15.58
N GLN A 99 -16.06 -13.92 -14.85
CA GLN A 99 -16.53 -13.42 -13.56
C GLN A 99 -15.41 -13.37 -12.52
N ARG A 100 -14.51 -14.36 -12.52
CA ARG A 100 -13.31 -14.37 -11.65
C ARG A 100 -12.35 -13.25 -12.03
N GLU A 101 -12.07 -13.08 -13.32
CA GLU A 101 -11.18 -12.03 -13.81
C GLU A 101 -11.74 -10.63 -13.51
N CYS A 102 -13.04 -10.41 -13.71
CA CYS A 102 -13.72 -9.17 -13.39
C CYS A 102 -13.63 -8.86 -11.88
N GLY A 103 -13.91 -9.86 -11.02
CA GLY A 103 -13.85 -9.71 -9.56
C GLY A 103 -12.42 -9.45 -9.04
N VAL A 104 -11.42 -10.15 -9.58
CA VAL A 104 -10.01 -9.94 -9.21
C VAL A 104 -9.55 -8.51 -9.57
N GLY A 105 -10.05 -7.96 -10.69
CA GLY A 105 -9.77 -6.58 -11.08
C GLY A 105 -10.31 -5.55 -10.09
N GLU A 106 -11.57 -5.71 -9.65
CA GLU A 106 -12.19 -4.82 -8.66
C GLU A 106 -11.46 -4.89 -7.32
N GLU A 107 -11.12 -6.10 -6.85
CA GLU A 107 -10.35 -6.31 -5.62
C GLU A 107 -8.95 -5.68 -5.70
N ALA A 108 -8.27 -5.79 -6.84
CA ALA A 108 -6.96 -5.17 -7.05
C ALA A 108 -7.03 -3.63 -7.02
N ILE A 109 -8.03 -3.03 -7.69
CA ILE A 109 -8.26 -1.59 -7.69
C ILE A 109 -8.57 -1.08 -6.28
N MET A 110 -9.41 -1.81 -5.53
CA MET A 110 -9.72 -1.47 -4.14
C MET A 110 -8.49 -1.58 -3.23
N ALA A 111 -7.68 -2.64 -3.39
CA ALA A 111 -6.45 -2.82 -2.62
C ALA A 111 -5.43 -1.69 -2.89
N GLU A 112 -5.26 -1.29 -4.14
CA GLU A 112 -4.38 -0.18 -4.53
C GLU A 112 -4.85 1.15 -3.92
N MET A 113 -6.16 1.42 -3.98
CA MET A 113 -6.77 2.61 -3.37
C MET A 113 -6.54 2.65 -1.84
N ILE A 114 -6.75 1.52 -1.16
CA ILE A 114 -6.55 1.42 0.30
C ILE A 114 -5.08 1.62 0.67
N LEU A 115 -4.14 1.04 -0.09
CA LEU A 115 -2.70 1.22 0.14
C LEU A 115 -2.31 2.70 0.01
N ARG A 116 -2.74 3.35 -1.08
CA ARG A 116 -2.49 4.77 -1.31
C ARG A 116 -3.05 5.66 -0.20
N GLN A 117 -4.25 5.34 0.29
CA GLN A 117 -4.84 6.07 1.41
C GLN A 117 -4.01 5.89 2.69
N LYS A 118 -3.61 4.66 3.03
CA LYS A 118 -2.78 4.39 4.21
C LYS A 118 -1.40 5.05 4.15
N GLU A 119 -0.79 5.07 2.97
CA GLU A 119 0.47 5.78 2.74
C GLU A 119 0.30 7.29 2.93
N ALA A 120 -0.74 7.88 2.33
CA ALA A 120 -1.05 9.30 2.51
C ALA A 120 -1.35 9.64 3.98
N GLU A 121 -2.06 8.78 4.69
CA GLU A 121 -2.33 8.93 6.13
C GLU A 121 -1.04 8.82 6.96
N SER A 122 -0.15 7.88 6.64
CA SER A 122 1.16 7.73 7.30
C SER A 122 2.05 8.95 7.06
N LEU A 123 2.10 9.45 5.82
CA LEU A 123 2.81 10.67 5.45
C LEU A 123 2.20 11.90 6.15
N ALA A 124 0.88 12.02 6.24
CA ALA A 124 0.23 13.10 6.96
C ALA A 124 0.50 13.04 8.47
N LYS A 125 0.45 11.85 9.08
CA LYS A 125 0.77 11.63 10.50
C LYS A 125 2.23 11.98 10.80
N SER A 126 3.18 11.53 9.97
CA SER A 126 4.60 11.86 10.14
C SER A 126 4.88 13.35 9.90
N ALA A 127 4.25 13.98 8.91
CA ALA A 127 4.34 15.42 8.66
C ALA A 127 3.78 16.25 9.83
N ALA A 128 2.65 15.83 10.41
CA ALA A 128 2.07 16.47 11.60
C ALA A 128 3.00 16.33 12.82
N ALA A 129 3.56 15.13 13.05
CA ALA A 129 4.53 14.90 14.12
C ALA A 129 5.80 15.74 13.95
N ASN A 130 6.32 15.85 12.72
CA ASN A 130 7.48 16.69 12.41
C ASN A 130 7.19 18.18 12.61
N LYS A 131 6.00 18.65 12.21
CA LYS A 131 5.56 20.03 12.44
C LYS A 131 5.46 20.34 13.93
N GLU A 132 4.84 19.44 14.70
CA GLU A 132 4.72 19.59 16.16
C GLU A 132 6.11 19.57 16.84
N ALA A 133 7.04 18.71 16.38
CA ALA A 133 8.42 18.70 16.85
C ALA A 133 9.15 20.02 16.53
N ALA A 134 8.95 20.57 15.32
CA ALA A 134 9.52 21.86 14.93
C ALA A 134 8.94 23.03 15.74
N GLU A 135 7.63 23.01 16.04
CA GLU A 135 6.98 24.01 16.91
C GLU A 135 7.51 23.94 18.35
N ARG A 136 7.68 22.72 18.89
CA ARG A 136 8.32 22.50 20.20
C ARG A 136 9.75 23.04 20.22
N GLU A 137 10.54 22.75 19.19
CA GLU A 137 11.92 23.25 19.08
C GLU A 137 11.95 24.79 18.97
N ALA A 138 11.06 25.38 18.19
CA ALA A 138 10.94 26.83 18.07
C ALA A 138 10.52 27.49 19.39
N ALA A 139 9.59 26.89 20.14
CA ALA A 139 9.19 27.37 21.47
C ALA A 139 10.36 27.28 22.47
N ALA A 140 11.12 26.18 22.47
CA ALA A 140 12.30 26.03 23.30
C ALA A 140 13.37 27.07 22.96
N LYS A 141 13.64 27.33 21.67
CA LYS A 141 14.57 28.38 21.22
C LYS A 141 14.13 29.77 21.66
N LYS A 142 12.83 30.08 21.62
CA LYS A 142 12.28 31.34 22.12
C LYS A 142 12.51 31.48 23.62
N MET A 143 12.18 30.45 24.41
CA MET A 143 12.39 30.44 25.85
C MET A 143 13.87 30.62 26.21
N ILE A 144 14.77 29.93 25.51
CA ILE A 144 16.22 30.09 25.71
C ILE A 144 16.66 31.52 25.40
N ASN A 145 16.16 32.13 24.33
CA ASN A 145 16.49 33.51 23.97
C ASN A 145 15.95 34.52 24.99
N GLU A 146 14.71 34.33 25.47
CA GLU A 146 14.11 35.14 26.54
C GLU A 146 14.94 35.09 27.82
N LEU A 147 15.32 33.88 28.26
CA LEU A 147 16.19 33.69 29.43
C LEU A 147 17.57 34.31 29.21
N THR A 148 18.16 34.13 28.03
CA THR A 148 19.46 34.71 27.67
C THR A 148 19.41 36.23 27.73
N ASN A 149 18.36 36.87 27.19
CA ASN A 149 18.20 38.32 27.22
C ASN A 149 17.93 38.84 28.64
N ALA A 150 17.09 38.15 29.42
CA ALA A 150 16.79 38.52 30.81
C ALA A 150 18.05 38.50 31.70
N LEU A 151 18.98 37.56 31.45
CA LEU A 151 20.26 37.47 32.17
C LEU A 151 21.33 38.43 31.61
N THR A 152 21.38 38.59 30.29
CA THR A 152 22.43 39.36 29.61
C THR A 152 22.23 40.87 29.76
N THR A 153 20.99 41.36 29.72
CA THR A 153 20.72 42.81 29.79
C THR A 153 21.15 43.45 31.11
N PRO A 154 20.78 42.94 32.32
CA PRO A 154 21.22 43.57 33.57
C PRO A 154 22.74 43.46 33.75
N PHE A 155 23.36 42.34 33.34
CA PHE A 155 24.81 42.19 33.39
C PHE A 155 25.51 43.21 32.47
N LYS A 156 25.06 43.34 31.21
CA LYS A 156 25.57 44.36 30.28
C LYS A 156 25.32 45.79 30.75
N GLN A 157 24.15 46.09 31.32
CA GLN A 157 23.83 47.41 31.84
C GLN A 157 24.73 47.78 33.01
N MET A 158 24.95 46.84 33.93
CA MET A 158 25.87 47.01 35.05
C MET A 158 27.29 47.23 34.56
N GLU A 159 27.76 46.43 33.59
CA GLU A 159 29.06 46.63 32.95
C GLU A 159 29.17 48.02 32.31
N THR A 160 28.16 48.47 31.56
CA THR A 160 28.20 49.80 30.93
C THR A 160 28.20 50.93 31.94
N ALA A 161 27.42 50.82 33.04
CA ALA A 161 27.40 51.82 34.10
C ALA A 161 28.77 51.88 34.80
N LEU A 162 29.30 50.71 35.18
CA LEU A 162 30.63 50.58 35.79
C LEU A 162 31.75 51.08 34.86
N VAL A 163 31.65 50.90 33.54
CA VAL A 163 32.67 51.40 32.62
C VAL A 163 32.54 52.91 32.39
N SER A 164 31.33 53.45 32.33
CA SER A 164 31.08 54.88 32.09
C SER A 164 31.36 55.77 33.31
N GLU A 165 31.23 55.23 34.53
CA GLU A 165 31.43 55.98 35.77
C GLU A 165 32.92 56.17 36.10
N TRP A 166 33.79 55.44 35.40
CA TRP A 166 35.23 55.64 35.46
C TRP A 166 35.57 56.69 34.41
N ASP A 167 35.83 57.92 34.86
CA ASP A 167 36.45 59.01 34.08
C ASP A 167 37.87 58.58 33.66
N ILE A 168 37.97 57.59 32.77
CA ILE A 168 39.21 57.21 32.14
C ILE A 168 39.44 58.25 31.04
N ASP A 169 40.51 59.05 31.18
CA ASP A 169 40.94 59.99 30.16
C ASP A 169 40.97 59.30 28.79
N GLU A 170 40.06 59.70 27.88
CA GLU A 170 39.89 59.08 26.57
C GLU A 170 41.22 59.09 25.78
N GLY A 171 42.00 60.17 25.93
CA GLY A 171 43.34 60.27 25.36
C GLY A 171 44.34 59.26 25.94
N LEU A 172 44.24 58.92 27.23
CA LEU A 172 45.09 57.88 27.83
C LEU A 172 44.68 56.49 27.36
N LEU A 173 43.37 56.23 27.26
CA LEU A 173 42.85 54.97 26.75
C LEU A 173 43.31 54.75 25.30
N ASP A 174 43.19 55.76 24.44
CA ASP A 174 43.66 55.71 23.06
C ASP A 174 45.16 55.48 22.95
N MET A 175 45.96 56.14 23.79
CA MET A 175 47.41 55.88 23.84
C MET A 175 47.72 54.44 24.23
N LYS A 176 47.04 53.89 25.25
CA LYS A 176 47.26 52.52 25.71
C LYS A 176 46.77 51.50 24.69
N VAL A 177 45.63 51.73 24.05
CA VAL A 177 45.12 50.89 22.96
C VAL A 177 46.09 50.89 21.78
N ASN A 178 46.64 52.04 21.40
CA ASN A 178 47.63 52.15 20.34
C ASN A 178 48.96 51.46 20.73
N GLU A 179 49.40 51.59 21.98
CA GLU A 179 50.58 50.90 22.50
C GLU A 179 50.41 49.38 22.45
N ILE A 180 49.26 48.86 22.90
CA ILE A 180 48.91 47.44 22.83
C ILE A 180 48.86 46.98 21.37
N ARG A 181 48.22 47.74 20.48
CA ARG A 181 48.14 47.41 19.05
C ARG A 181 49.54 47.35 18.41
N LEU A 182 50.43 48.27 18.76
CA LEU A 182 51.84 48.28 18.33
C LEU A 182 52.62 47.07 18.87
N LEU A 183 52.39 46.69 20.13
CA LEU A 183 53.00 45.51 20.73
C LEU A 183 52.53 44.22 20.06
N LEU A 184 51.23 44.10 19.78
CA LEU A 184 50.66 42.96 19.03
C LEU A 184 51.25 42.89 17.62
N GLN A 185 51.42 44.02 16.94
CA GLN A 185 52.07 44.06 15.62
C GLN A 185 53.55 43.66 15.70
N LYS A 186 54.29 44.13 16.70
CA LYS A 186 55.69 43.72 16.93
C LYS A 186 55.81 42.22 17.20
N LEU A 187 54.92 41.67 18.04
CA LEU A 187 54.87 40.24 18.31
C LEU A 187 54.55 39.43 17.05
N HIS A 188 53.60 39.90 16.24
CA HIS A 188 53.30 39.27 14.95
C HIS A 188 54.51 39.28 14.01
N ASN A 189 55.21 40.41 13.89
CA ASN A 189 56.42 40.51 13.06
C ASN A 189 57.56 39.62 13.57
N LEU A 190 57.75 39.53 14.89
CA LEU A 190 58.75 38.64 15.50
C LEU A 190 58.38 37.17 15.30
N SER A 191 57.09 36.83 15.39
CA SER A 191 56.57 35.50 15.10
C SER A 191 56.90 35.10 13.65
N CYS A 192 56.60 35.98 12.68
CA CYS A 192 56.93 35.74 11.27
C CYS A 192 58.45 35.69 11.00
N HIS A 193 59.28 36.43 11.75
CA HIS A 193 60.74 36.37 11.60
C HIS A 193 61.38 35.14 12.27
N ARG A 194 60.75 34.56 13.30
CA ARG A 194 61.26 33.36 13.98
C ARG A 194 61.02 32.08 13.18
N GLU A 195 60.00 32.04 12.34
CA GLU A 195 59.70 30.88 11.48
C GLU A 195 60.67 30.73 10.29
N GLY A 196 61.49 31.76 9.97
CA GLY A 196 62.44 31.73 8.84
C GLY A 196 63.86 31.21 9.14
N ARG A 197 64.21 30.88 10.40
CA ARG A 197 65.59 30.52 10.78
C ARG A 197 65.62 29.26 11.65
N LYS A 198 66.02 28.14 11.02
CA LYS A 198 66.36 26.84 11.63
C LYS A 198 65.13 26.09 12.18
N GLY A 199 64.62 25.05 11.53
CA GLY A 199 65.36 24.02 10.80
C GLY A 199 66.10 23.12 11.78
N GLY A 200 65.59 21.91 11.97
CA GLY A 200 66.36 20.79 12.51
C GLY A 200 65.84 20.20 13.81
N GLY A 201 65.01 19.17 13.68
CA GLY A 201 65.24 17.90 14.38
C GLY A 201 64.61 17.73 15.75
N GLY A 202 63.61 16.84 15.82
CA GLY A 202 63.13 16.31 17.10
C GLY A 202 61.78 15.60 17.01
N ALA A 203 61.59 14.73 16.03
CA ALA A 203 60.40 13.91 15.87
C ALA A 203 60.34 12.79 16.94
N MET A 204 59.20 12.66 17.62
CA MET A 204 58.66 11.39 18.12
C MET A 204 57.14 11.56 18.10
N GLY A 205 56.52 11.01 17.04
CA GLY A 205 55.07 11.02 16.85
C GLY A 205 54.40 9.83 17.53
N PHE A 206 53.16 10.06 17.97
CA PHE A 206 52.12 9.04 18.06
C PHE A 206 50.84 9.63 17.46
N SER A 207 50.63 9.32 16.17
CA SER A 207 49.34 9.21 15.46
C SER A 207 48.38 8.30 16.22
N SER A 208 47.06 8.31 16.07
CA SER A 208 46.10 9.06 15.24
C SER A 208 44.73 8.51 15.66
N GLY A 209 43.75 9.37 15.93
CA GLY A 209 42.37 8.98 16.21
C GLY A 209 41.42 9.99 15.58
N SER A 210 41.30 9.87 14.26
CA SER A 210 40.42 10.64 13.37
C SER A 210 39.02 10.01 13.33
N GLU A 211 38.06 10.81 12.85
CA GLU A 211 36.68 10.46 12.41
C GLU A 211 35.57 10.62 13.47
N ALA A 212 34.44 11.29 13.23
CA ALA A 212 33.93 12.04 12.09
C ALA A 212 32.74 12.89 12.55
N LEU A 213 32.59 14.11 12.01
CA LEU A 213 31.35 14.91 12.07
C LEU A 213 30.72 14.95 10.67
N PRO A 214 29.41 14.68 10.50
CA PRO A 214 28.80 14.66 9.18
C PRO A 214 28.42 16.08 8.68
N THR A 215 29.09 16.46 7.60
CA THR A 215 28.62 17.13 6.38
C THR A 215 27.26 17.85 6.40
N ALA A 216 27.33 19.18 6.33
CA ALA A 216 26.25 20.07 5.90
C ALA A 216 25.98 19.92 4.39
N VAL A 217 24.74 19.61 4.01
CA VAL A 217 24.24 19.70 2.63
C VAL A 217 23.67 21.09 2.40
N LYS A 218 24.41 21.92 1.66
CA LYS A 218 23.89 23.12 1.00
C LYS A 218 23.10 22.69 -0.25
N ARG A 219 21.85 23.14 -0.37
CA ARG A 219 21.14 23.38 -1.64
C ARG A 219 20.53 24.78 -1.49
N THR A 220 21.06 25.84 -2.11
CA THR A 220 20.75 26.35 -3.47
C THR A 220 19.26 26.26 -3.78
N ARG A 221 18.56 27.27 -4.28
CA ARG A 221 18.84 28.63 -4.78
C ARG A 221 17.47 29.09 -5.32
N GLU A 222 17.17 30.39 -5.17
CA GLU A 222 16.17 31.17 -5.93
C GLU A 222 14.70 30.73 -5.94
N GLU A 223 13.81 31.64 -5.56
CA GLU A 223 12.92 32.27 -6.55
C GLU A 223 12.25 33.53 -5.98
N SER A 224 12.55 34.64 -6.67
CA SER A 224 11.72 35.81 -7.00
C SER A 224 10.62 36.28 -6.05
N GLY A 225 10.74 37.56 -5.67
CA GLY A 225 9.76 38.29 -4.88
C GLY A 225 8.52 38.76 -5.64
N VAL A 226 7.61 39.34 -4.85
CA VAL A 226 6.53 40.21 -5.28
C VAL A 226 6.42 41.32 -4.23
N ASN A 227 6.80 42.53 -4.63
CA ASN A 227 6.45 43.76 -3.92
C ASN A 227 4.96 44.05 -4.17
N ILE A 228 4.21 44.30 -3.10
CA ILE A 228 2.86 44.87 -3.19
C ILE A 228 2.91 46.26 -2.55
N THR A 229 2.74 47.26 -3.39
CA THR A 229 2.45 48.65 -3.08
C THR A 229 1.02 48.78 -2.55
N ALA A 230 0.82 49.58 -1.51
CA ALA A 230 -0.43 50.23 -1.16
C ALA A 230 -0.11 51.69 -0.79
#